data_AF-A0ABD7HK19-F1
#
_entry.id   AF-A0ABD7HK19-F1
#
_cell.length_a   1.000
_cell.length_b   1.000
_cell.length_c   1.000
_cell.angle_alpha   90.00
_cell.angle_beta   90.00
_cell.angle_gamma   90.00
#
_symmetry.space_group_name_H-M   'P 1'
#
loop_
_entity.id
_entity.type
_entity.pdbx_description
1 polymer ?
#
loop_
_entity_poly.entity_id
_entity_poly.type
_entity_poly.pdbx_seq_one_letter_code
_entity_poly.pdbx_strand_id
1 'polypeptide(L)'
;TNILINLGQANIFAFPIEITLSYRASNTPTSGALTADWDGMPAGVSPPQVITVPADYVTDIDGRYRPAGVDPVLYAERHSGMCPGGPSQYRSPDGRTADFAPACMRQQMCLDGAPAGTSVDVCNNTLFSNMSTNCTSAFGQQGDQYDTCLRAASDEVAWVKANMLTGSLCQPVTPATNTRRLPSNNNAYCGSTN
;
A
#
# COMPACT_ATOMS: atom_id res chain seq x y z
N THR A 1 9.25 -2.97 -18.12
CA THR A 1 8.34 -3.74 -18.99
C THR A 1 7.80 -2.80 -20.03
N ASN A 2 7.98 -3.08 -21.32
CA ASN A 2 7.44 -2.23 -22.38
C ASN A 2 6.00 -2.65 -22.67
N ILE A 3 5.05 -1.71 -22.64
CA ILE A 3 3.67 -1.95 -23.06
C ILE A 3 3.60 -1.66 -24.55
N LEU A 4 3.22 -2.66 -25.36
CA LEU A 4 2.98 -2.53 -26.78
C LEU A 4 1.48 -2.63 -27.04
N ILE A 5 0.87 -1.57 -27.57
CA ILE A 5 -0.54 -1.54 -27.97
C ILE A 5 -0.60 -1.63 -29.49
N ASN A 6 -1.04 -2.78 -30.02
CA ASN A 6 -1.24 -2.97 -31.46
C ASN A 6 -2.70 -2.66 -31.81
N LEU A 7 -2.93 -1.60 -32.59
CA LEU A 7 -4.26 -1.11 -32.97
C LEU A 7 -4.75 -1.63 -34.33
N GLY A 8 -4.00 -2.55 -34.96
CA GLY A 8 -4.30 -3.01 -36.33
C GLY A 8 -3.98 -1.97 -37.41
N GLN A 9 -4.40 -2.24 -38.65
CA GLN A 9 -4.23 -1.29 -39.76
C GLN A 9 -5.12 -0.06 -39.56
N ALA A 10 -4.52 1.14 -39.69
CA ALA A 10 -5.26 2.39 -39.63
C ALA A 10 -6.30 2.47 -40.76
N ASN A 11 -7.58 2.58 -40.40
CA ASN A 11 -8.68 2.82 -41.34
C ASN A 11 -9.12 4.29 -41.25
N ILE A 12 -9.14 5.00 -42.37
CA ILE A 12 -9.48 6.43 -42.44
C ILE A 12 -10.92 6.74 -41.98
N PHE A 13 -11.79 5.72 -41.90
CA PHE A 13 -13.18 5.84 -41.45
C PHE A 13 -13.36 5.50 -39.96
N ALA A 14 -12.29 5.13 -39.24
CA ALA A 14 -12.36 4.77 -37.82
C ALA A 14 -12.06 5.96 -36.90
N PHE A 15 -12.73 7.10 -37.10
CA PHE A 15 -12.52 8.27 -36.25
C PHE A 15 -13.83 8.88 -35.69
N PRO A 16 -13.80 9.31 -34.41
CA PRO A 16 -12.70 9.23 -33.44
C PRO A 16 -12.70 7.94 -32.60
N ILE A 17 -11.51 7.36 -32.35
CA ILE A 17 -11.32 6.31 -31.33
C ILE A 17 -10.75 6.94 -30.05
N GLU A 18 -11.31 6.57 -28.91
CA GLU A 18 -10.83 6.94 -27.58
C GLU A 18 -10.27 5.68 -26.89
N ILE A 19 -9.00 5.73 -26.48
CA ILE A 19 -8.33 4.63 -25.81
C ILE A 19 -8.01 5.08 -24.39
N THR A 20 -8.75 4.54 -23.42
CA THR A 20 -8.50 4.78 -22.00
C THR A 20 -7.63 3.67 -21.43
N LEU A 21 -6.39 4.01 -21.08
CA LEU A 21 -5.46 3.10 -20.43
C LEU A 21 -5.41 3.36 -18.92
N SER A 22 -6.01 2.47 -18.13
CA SER A 22 -5.88 2.48 -16.68
C SER A 22 -4.75 1.54 -16.26
N TYR A 23 -3.55 2.07 -16.10
CA TYR A 23 -2.39 1.32 -15.60
C TYR A 23 -2.22 1.53 -14.09
N ARG A 24 -2.04 0.42 -13.35
CA ARG A 24 -1.71 0.42 -11.92
C ARG A 24 -0.34 -0.23 -11.75
N ALA A 25 0.64 0.55 -11.29
CA ALA A 25 1.95 0.03 -10.93
C ALA A 25 1.85 -0.78 -9.63
N SER A 26 1.41 -2.04 -9.73
CA SER A 26 1.30 -2.95 -8.60
C SER A 26 1.58 -4.38 -9.06
N ASN A 27 2.37 -5.10 -8.28
CA ASN A 27 2.54 -6.55 -8.38
C ASN A 27 1.45 -7.31 -7.59
N THR A 28 0.53 -6.59 -6.94
CA THR A 28 -0.61 -7.17 -6.24
C THR A 28 -1.81 -7.22 -7.19
N PRO A 29 -2.33 -8.42 -7.52
CA PRO A 29 -3.50 -8.53 -8.37
C PRO A 29 -4.68 -7.75 -7.76
N THR A 30 -5.27 -6.84 -8.53
CA THR A 30 -6.55 -6.18 -8.18
C THR A 30 -7.76 -7.05 -8.54
N SER A 31 -7.53 -8.30 -8.97
CA SER A 31 -8.58 -9.22 -9.36
C SER A 31 -9.20 -9.87 -8.13
N GLY A 32 -10.42 -9.42 -7.86
CA GLY A 32 -11.42 -10.11 -7.06
C GLY A 32 -12.07 -9.16 -6.05
N ALA A 33 -13.35 -9.37 -5.81
CA ALA A 33 -14.06 -8.83 -4.67
C ALA A 33 -14.44 -10.03 -3.82
N LEU A 34 -14.50 -9.89 -2.50
CA LEU A 34 -14.99 -10.96 -1.61
C LEU A 34 -16.53 -10.95 -1.50
N THR A 35 -17.26 -10.59 -2.56
CA THR A 35 -18.72 -10.59 -2.58
C THR A 35 -19.29 -11.57 -3.60
N ALA A 36 -19.92 -12.62 -3.05
CA ALA A 36 -20.99 -13.53 -3.48
C ALA A 36 -21.27 -13.94 -4.95
N ASP A 37 -20.73 -13.35 -6.01
CA ASP A 37 -21.08 -13.76 -7.38
C ASP A 37 -19.85 -14.27 -8.16
N TRP A 38 -19.50 -15.53 -7.92
CA TRP A 38 -18.38 -16.24 -8.56
C TRP A 38 -18.82 -17.14 -9.72
N ASP A 39 -20.10 -17.16 -10.11
CA ASP A 39 -20.64 -18.08 -11.10
C ASP A 39 -20.24 -17.74 -12.56
N GLY A 40 -19.39 -16.73 -12.76
CA GLY A 40 -18.95 -16.25 -14.07
C GLY A 40 -17.45 -16.03 -14.25
N MET A 41 -16.60 -16.41 -13.28
CA MET A 41 -15.14 -16.24 -13.44
C MET A 41 -14.51 -17.31 -14.33
N PRO A 42 -13.63 -16.95 -15.29
CA PRO A 42 -12.83 -17.91 -16.03
C PRO A 42 -12.00 -18.77 -15.07
N ALA A 43 -11.86 -20.08 -15.39
CA ALA A 43 -11.02 -20.97 -14.60
C ALA A 43 -9.59 -20.42 -14.50
N GLY A 44 -9.07 -20.29 -13.27
CA GLY A 44 -7.69 -19.87 -12.99
C GLY A 44 -7.53 -18.50 -12.30
N VAL A 45 -8.60 -17.76 -12.05
CA VAL A 45 -8.51 -16.49 -11.29
C VAL A 45 -8.51 -16.76 -9.78
N SER A 46 -7.47 -16.27 -9.09
CA SER A 46 -7.37 -16.35 -7.62
C SER A 46 -8.10 -15.19 -6.95
N PRO A 47 -8.73 -15.40 -5.78
CA PRO A 47 -9.34 -14.31 -5.01
C PRO A 47 -8.28 -13.30 -4.54
N PRO A 48 -8.68 -12.05 -4.26
CA PRO A 48 -7.76 -11.02 -3.81
C PRO A 48 -7.20 -11.44 -2.47
N GLN A 49 -5.89 -11.27 -2.33
CA GLN A 49 -5.24 -11.42 -1.05
C GLN A 49 -5.48 -10.14 -0.25
N VAL A 50 -6.32 -10.22 0.79
CA VAL A 50 -6.40 -9.18 1.81
C VAL A 50 -5.02 -9.02 2.43
N ILE A 51 -4.53 -7.79 2.47
CA ILE A 51 -3.20 -7.46 2.96
C ILE A 51 -3.17 -7.71 4.47
N THR A 52 -2.48 -8.77 4.88
CA THR A 52 -2.26 -9.08 6.30
C THR A 52 -1.21 -8.17 6.92
N VAL A 53 -1.30 -7.97 8.24
CA VAL A 53 -0.27 -7.30 9.04
C VAL A 53 1.07 -8.01 8.81
N PRO A 54 2.15 -7.30 8.45
CA PRO A 54 3.47 -7.90 8.34
C PRO A 54 3.90 -8.43 9.70
N ALA A 55 4.28 -9.71 9.77
CA ALA A 55 4.62 -10.38 11.03
C ALA A 55 5.88 -9.81 11.72
N ASP A 56 6.66 -9.05 10.97
CA ASP A 56 7.93 -8.44 11.32
C ASP A 56 7.84 -6.90 11.36
N TYR A 57 6.64 -6.32 11.23
CA TYR A 57 6.45 -4.90 11.47
C TYR A 57 6.63 -4.60 12.97
N VAL A 58 7.44 -3.59 13.27
CA VAL A 58 7.70 -3.17 14.65
C VAL A 58 7.17 -1.76 14.87
N THR A 59 6.31 -1.60 15.88
CA THR A 59 5.81 -0.29 16.29
C THR A 59 6.79 0.42 17.23
N ASP A 60 6.94 1.72 17.03
CA ASP A 60 7.67 2.64 17.92
C ASP A 60 6.97 4.00 17.94
N ILE A 61 5.78 4.02 18.55
CA ILE A 61 4.88 5.19 18.55
C ILE A 61 5.50 6.44 19.23
N ASP A 62 6.50 6.25 20.09
CA ASP A 62 7.19 7.33 20.80
C ASP A 62 8.50 7.74 20.11
N GLY A 63 8.89 7.06 19.02
CA GLY A 63 10.17 7.25 18.35
C GLY A 63 11.38 7.04 19.28
N ARG A 64 11.23 6.14 20.27
CA ARG A 64 12.21 5.91 21.34
C ARG A 64 13.45 5.19 20.83
N TYR A 65 13.31 4.36 19.80
CA TYR A 65 14.36 3.49 19.28
C TYR A 65 14.97 4.00 17.97
N ARG A 66 14.74 5.28 17.64
CA ARG A 66 15.29 5.94 16.47
C ARG A 66 16.83 6.07 16.50
N PRO A 67 17.47 6.18 15.33
CA PRO A 67 18.88 6.57 15.25
C PRO A 67 19.15 7.97 15.81
N ALA A 68 20.36 8.20 16.30
CA ALA A 68 20.79 9.53 16.76
C ALA A 68 20.68 10.56 15.62
N GLY A 69 20.13 11.73 15.93
CA GLY A 69 19.95 12.82 14.95
C GLY A 69 18.69 12.72 14.10
N VAL A 70 17.91 11.65 14.18
CA VAL A 70 16.58 11.57 13.56
C VAL A 70 15.56 12.22 14.47
N ASP A 71 14.61 12.97 13.89
CA ASP A 71 13.50 13.56 14.63
C ASP A 71 12.56 12.47 15.18
N PRO A 72 12.21 12.49 16.48
CA PRO A 72 11.35 11.46 17.07
C PRO A 72 9.94 11.42 16.51
N VAL A 73 9.36 12.56 16.15
CA VAL A 73 8.01 12.63 15.60
C VAL A 73 8.01 12.00 14.21
N LEU A 74 8.94 12.39 13.35
CA LEU A 74 9.06 11.84 12.00
C LEU A 74 9.41 10.34 12.01
N TYR A 75 10.20 9.88 12.98
CA TYR A 75 10.48 8.45 13.14
C TYR A 75 9.25 7.67 13.63
N ALA A 76 8.48 8.23 14.57
CA ALA A 76 7.25 7.62 15.07
C ALA A 76 6.19 7.50 13.97
N GLU A 77 6.06 8.48 13.08
CA GLU A 77 5.16 8.40 11.92
C GLU A 77 5.48 7.19 11.03
N ARG A 78 6.77 6.89 10.83
CA ARG A 78 7.28 5.75 10.07
C ARG A 78 7.09 4.40 10.80
N HIS A 79 6.77 4.41 12.09
CA HIS A 79 6.66 3.20 12.92
C HIS A 79 5.39 3.22 13.80
N SER A 80 4.36 3.92 13.36
CA SER A 80 3.14 4.16 14.16
C SER A 80 2.22 2.94 14.24
N GLY A 81 2.33 2.00 13.28
CA GLY A 81 1.36 0.92 13.10
C GLY A 81 -0.01 1.38 12.60
N MET A 82 -0.12 2.65 12.20
CA MET A 82 -1.36 3.28 11.75
C MET A 82 -1.12 4.11 10.49
N CYS A 83 -2.19 4.58 9.87
CA CYS A 83 -2.16 5.54 8.77
C CYS A 83 -2.10 6.97 9.36
N PRO A 84 -1.00 7.72 9.19
CA PRO A 84 -0.85 9.04 9.81
C PRO A 84 -1.64 10.15 9.11
N GLY A 85 -1.98 9.98 7.82
CA GLY A 85 -2.70 10.99 7.04
C GLY A 85 -4.22 10.94 7.14
N GLY A 86 -4.78 9.94 7.84
CA GLY A 86 -6.20 9.68 7.83
C GLY A 86 -6.61 8.49 8.69
N PRO A 87 -7.84 7.99 8.52
CA PRO A 87 -8.32 6.88 9.32
C PRO A 87 -7.59 5.59 8.91
N SER A 88 -7.18 4.79 9.90
CA SER A 88 -6.59 3.47 9.65
C SER A 88 -7.61 2.41 9.21
N GLN A 89 -8.89 2.77 9.15
CA GLN A 89 -9.96 1.94 8.62
C GLN A 89 -11.07 2.82 8.03
N TYR A 90 -11.69 2.37 6.95
CA TYR A 90 -12.96 2.94 6.48
C TYR A 90 -14.11 2.02 6.91
N ARG A 91 -15.10 2.59 7.61
CA ARG A 91 -16.31 1.89 8.05
C ARG A 91 -17.53 2.51 7.40
N SER A 92 -18.30 1.72 6.67
CA SER A 92 -19.54 2.14 6.06
C SER A 92 -20.70 2.17 7.06
N PRO A 93 -21.81 2.88 6.75
CA PRO A 93 -23.00 2.90 7.60
C PRO A 93 -23.65 1.53 7.82
N ASP A 94 -23.51 0.62 6.85
CA ASP A 94 -24.03 -0.76 6.93
C ASP A 94 -23.13 -1.71 7.73
N GLY A 95 -22.03 -1.20 8.30
CA GLY A 95 -21.16 -1.92 9.22
C GLY A 95 -20.00 -2.68 8.58
N ARG A 96 -19.90 -2.72 7.24
CA ARG A 96 -18.74 -3.27 6.54
C ARG A 96 -17.50 -2.39 6.75
N THR A 97 -16.32 -2.99 6.68
CA THR A 97 -15.06 -2.31 7.00
C THR A 97 -13.95 -2.68 6.02
N ALA A 98 -13.21 -1.69 5.55
CA ALA A 98 -11.91 -1.86 4.93
C ALA A 98 -10.82 -1.42 5.92
N ASP A 99 -9.96 -2.33 6.32
CA ASP A 99 -8.81 -2.03 7.18
C ASP A 99 -7.65 -1.51 6.32
N PHE A 100 -7.08 -0.36 6.66
CA PHE A 100 -5.94 0.22 5.96
C PHE A 100 -4.62 0.10 6.72
N ALA A 101 -4.66 -0.24 8.02
CA ALA A 101 -3.47 -0.31 8.85
C ALA A 101 -2.38 -1.23 8.25
N PRO A 102 -2.69 -2.45 7.74
CA PRO A 102 -1.68 -3.31 7.13
C PRO A 102 -1.03 -2.71 5.88
N ALA A 103 -1.77 -1.90 5.10
CA ALA A 103 -1.24 -1.24 3.92
C ALA A 103 -0.26 -0.12 4.30
N CYS A 104 -0.62 0.69 5.31
CA CYS A 104 0.22 1.75 5.87
C CYS A 104 1.50 1.18 6.49
N MET A 105 1.39 0.10 7.27
CA MET A 105 2.55 -0.63 7.82
C MET A 105 3.53 -1.10 6.72
N ARG A 106 3.01 -1.67 5.62
CA ARG A 106 3.85 -2.10 4.49
C ARG A 106 4.54 -0.93 3.78
N GLN A 107 3.84 0.20 3.61
CA GLN A 107 4.43 1.38 2.98
C GLN A 107 5.53 1.98 3.86
N GLN A 108 5.29 2.07 5.16
CA GLN A 108 6.26 2.54 6.15
C GLN A 108 7.55 1.72 6.11
N MET A 109 7.43 0.39 6.17
CA MET A 109 8.55 -0.53 5.96
C MET A 109 9.23 -0.33 4.62
N CYS A 110 8.46 -0.15 3.54
CA CYS A 110 9.02 0.07 2.20
C CYS A 110 9.88 1.34 2.15
N LEU A 111 9.42 2.43 2.79
CA LEU A 111 10.15 3.68 2.82
C LEU A 111 11.47 3.57 3.57
N ASP A 112 11.56 2.74 4.60
CA ASP A 112 12.80 2.58 5.37
C ASP A 112 13.93 1.96 4.53
N GLY A 113 13.60 1.02 3.64
CA GLY A 113 14.55 0.42 2.69
C GLY A 113 14.81 1.27 1.43
N ALA A 114 14.09 2.37 1.23
CA ALA A 114 14.29 3.27 0.09
C ALA A 114 15.45 4.25 0.36
N PRO A 115 16.28 4.61 -0.64
CA PRO A 115 16.18 4.24 -2.05
C PRO A 115 16.95 2.95 -2.45
N ALA A 116 17.62 2.27 -1.51
CA ALA A 116 18.58 1.20 -1.82
C ALA A 116 17.93 -0.03 -2.48
N GLY A 117 16.65 -0.32 -2.18
CA GLY A 117 15.92 -1.46 -2.76
C GLY A 117 14.66 -1.12 -3.58
N THR A 118 14.22 0.15 -3.56
CA THR A 118 12.96 0.61 -4.18
C THR A 118 12.92 2.13 -4.25
N SER A 119 11.92 2.73 -4.92
CA SER A 119 11.70 4.18 -4.91
C SER A 119 10.55 4.58 -3.99
N VAL A 120 10.59 5.82 -3.50
CA VAL A 120 9.49 6.43 -2.70
C VAL A 120 8.16 6.36 -3.47
N ASP A 121 8.20 6.61 -4.78
CA ASP A 121 7.01 6.51 -5.64
C ASP A 121 6.44 5.10 -5.70
N VAL A 122 7.30 4.08 -5.78
CA VAL A 122 6.86 2.68 -5.74
C VAL A 122 6.19 2.39 -4.39
N CYS A 123 6.77 2.81 -3.26
CA CYS A 123 6.16 2.62 -1.94
C CYS A 123 4.78 3.29 -1.84
N ASN A 124 4.64 4.52 -2.32
CA ASN A 124 3.37 5.26 -2.30
C ASN A 124 2.33 4.69 -3.26
N ASN A 125 2.76 4.19 -4.43
CA ASN A 125 1.86 3.51 -5.37
C ASN A 125 1.38 2.16 -4.81
N THR A 126 2.27 1.42 -4.15
CA THR A 126 1.93 0.17 -3.46
C THR A 126 0.99 0.42 -2.28
N LEU A 127 1.10 1.55 -1.57
CA LEU A 127 0.14 1.95 -0.53
C LEU A 127 -1.27 2.09 -1.10
N PHE A 128 -1.44 2.96 -2.11
CA PHE A 128 -2.74 3.17 -2.75
C PHE A 128 -3.30 1.84 -3.26
N SER A 129 -2.43 1.03 -3.87
CA SER A 129 -2.79 -0.30 -4.32
C SER A 129 -3.36 -1.15 -3.18
N ASN A 130 -2.61 -1.34 -2.10
CA ASN A 130 -3.04 -2.20 -1.00
C ASN A 130 -4.34 -1.71 -0.36
N MET A 131 -4.50 -0.39 -0.16
CA MET A 131 -5.74 0.20 0.36
C MET A 131 -6.91 0.00 -0.60
N SER A 132 -6.72 0.20 -1.90
CA SER A 132 -7.78 0.02 -2.89
C SER A 132 -8.23 -1.44 -2.99
N THR A 133 -7.31 -2.40 -2.82
CA THR A 133 -7.66 -3.84 -2.74
C THR A 133 -8.57 -4.11 -1.54
N ASN A 134 -8.30 -3.47 -0.40
CA ASN A 134 -9.14 -3.62 0.80
C ASN A 134 -10.52 -2.95 0.62
N CYS A 135 -10.59 -1.82 -0.10
CA CYS A 135 -11.87 -1.23 -0.52
C CYS A 135 -12.66 -2.19 -1.43
N THR A 136 -12.03 -2.76 -2.44
CA THR A 136 -12.69 -3.72 -3.33
C THR A 136 -13.17 -4.95 -2.59
N SER A 137 -12.36 -5.45 -1.65
CA SER A 137 -12.67 -6.60 -0.83
C SER A 137 -13.92 -6.39 0.03
N ALA A 138 -14.05 -5.22 0.67
CA ALA A 138 -15.16 -4.91 1.56
C ALA A 138 -16.43 -4.42 0.82
N PHE A 139 -16.26 -3.69 -0.29
CA PHE A 139 -17.36 -2.94 -0.92
C PHE A 139 -17.71 -3.35 -2.35
N GLY A 140 -16.90 -4.21 -2.99
CA GLY A 140 -17.00 -4.45 -4.44
C GLY A 140 -16.26 -3.37 -5.24
N GLN A 141 -16.44 -3.34 -6.56
CA GLN A 141 -15.66 -2.45 -7.45
C GLN A 141 -16.37 -1.14 -7.82
N GLN A 142 -17.60 -0.91 -7.34
CA GLN A 142 -18.43 0.23 -7.72
C GLN A 142 -19.37 0.65 -6.58
N GLY A 143 -19.89 1.88 -6.66
CA GLY A 143 -20.91 2.43 -5.76
C GLY A 143 -20.34 3.34 -4.66
N ASP A 144 -21.22 4.12 -4.03
CA ASP A 144 -20.84 5.22 -3.13
C ASP A 144 -19.89 4.82 -2.00
N GLN A 145 -20.07 3.61 -1.43
CA GLN A 145 -19.21 3.10 -0.35
C GLN A 145 -17.80 2.76 -0.85
N TYR A 146 -17.69 2.19 -2.04
CA TYR A 146 -16.41 1.94 -2.69
C TYR A 146 -15.70 3.25 -3.06
N ASP A 147 -16.43 4.20 -3.66
CA ASP A 147 -15.87 5.49 -4.08
C ASP A 147 -15.40 6.32 -2.88
N THR A 148 -16.13 6.30 -1.78
CA THR A 148 -15.74 6.98 -0.54
C THR A 148 -14.55 6.31 0.12
N CYS A 149 -14.48 4.97 0.10
CA CYS A 149 -13.32 4.22 0.56
C CYS A 149 -12.06 4.56 -0.27
N LEU A 150 -12.19 4.64 -1.61
CA LEU A 150 -11.09 5.05 -2.48
C LEU A 150 -10.65 6.49 -2.23
N ARG A 151 -11.58 7.40 -1.93
CA ARG A 151 -11.24 8.78 -1.57
C ARG A 151 -10.40 8.81 -0.30
N ALA A 152 -10.82 8.09 0.74
CA ALA A 152 -10.03 7.98 1.98
C ALA A 152 -8.62 7.39 1.72
N ALA A 153 -8.51 6.40 0.84
CA ALA A 153 -7.21 5.85 0.43
C ALA A 153 -6.34 6.86 -0.33
N SER A 154 -6.95 7.66 -1.22
CA SER A 154 -6.27 8.72 -1.95
C SER A 154 -5.82 9.86 -1.04
N ASP A 155 -6.62 10.22 -0.05
CA ASP A 155 -6.30 11.28 0.92
C ASP A 155 -5.08 10.90 1.76
N GLU A 156 -5.02 9.65 2.23
CA GLU A 156 -3.82 9.10 2.90
C GLU A 156 -2.58 9.19 2.00
N VAL A 157 -2.70 8.76 0.73
CA VAL A 157 -1.57 8.77 -0.21
C VAL A 157 -1.11 10.20 -0.53
N ALA A 158 -2.04 11.15 -0.61
CA ALA A 158 -1.72 12.56 -0.78
C ALA A 158 -0.99 13.11 0.45
N TRP A 159 -1.44 12.75 1.65
CA TRP A 159 -0.82 13.16 2.90
C TRP A 159 0.61 12.62 3.02
N VAL A 160 0.84 11.32 2.79
CA VAL A 160 2.19 10.73 2.93
C VAL A 160 3.17 11.32 1.92
N LYS A 161 2.72 11.65 0.71
CA LYS A 161 3.56 12.32 -0.30
C LYS A 161 3.99 13.72 0.13
N ALA A 162 3.16 14.41 0.90
CA ALA A 162 3.42 15.79 1.32
C ALA A 162 4.19 15.88 2.65
N ASN A 163 3.95 14.96 3.59
CA ASN A 163 4.38 15.13 4.98
C ASN A 163 5.39 14.07 5.44
N MET A 164 5.32 12.86 4.89
CA MET A 164 6.10 11.76 5.41
C MET A 164 7.58 11.95 5.07
N LEU A 165 8.45 11.81 6.08
CA LEU A 165 9.89 11.81 5.87
C LEU A 165 10.24 10.80 4.75
N THR A 166 11.20 11.14 3.91
CA THR A 166 11.73 10.26 2.86
C THR A 166 13.20 9.93 3.13
N GLY A 167 13.72 8.90 2.46
CA GLY A 167 15.09 8.43 2.67
C GLY A 167 15.18 7.25 3.63
N SER A 168 16.38 6.66 3.65
CA SER A 168 16.61 5.38 4.32
C SER A 168 16.59 5.56 5.83
N LEU A 169 15.81 4.72 6.47
CA LEU A 169 15.77 4.54 7.91
C LEU A 169 15.94 3.06 8.22
N CYS A 170 16.09 2.73 9.49
CA CYS A 170 16.13 1.35 9.96
C CYS A 170 14.88 1.04 10.78
N GLN A 171 14.52 -0.24 10.80
CA GLN A 171 13.46 -0.77 11.64
C GLN A 171 13.88 -0.73 13.12
N PRO A 172 12.98 -0.37 14.05
CA PRO A 172 13.32 -0.24 15.46
C PRO A 172 13.64 -1.59 16.10
N VAL A 173 14.55 -1.57 17.08
CA VAL A 173 14.84 -2.72 17.94
C VAL A 173 14.15 -2.50 19.29
N THR A 174 12.92 -2.96 19.38
CA THR A 174 12.13 -2.99 20.61
C THR A 174 12.33 -4.33 21.33
N PRO A 175 11.87 -4.48 22.59
CA PRO A 175 11.86 -5.78 23.26
C PRO A 175 11.08 -6.88 22.52
N ALA A 176 10.15 -6.51 21.62
CA ALA A 176 9.37 -7.45 20.82
C ALA A 176 10.04 -7.78 19.46
N THR A 177 11.10 -7.07 19.09
CA THR A 177 11.76 -7.25 17.80
C THR A 177 12.52 -8.58 17.74
N ASN A 178 12.20 -9.41 16.75
CA ASN A 178 12.96 -10.64 16.48
C ASN A 178 14.16 -10.35 15.57
N THR A 179 15.27 -9.92 16.17
CA THR A 179 16.52 -9.62 15.44
C THR A 179 17.20 -10.84 14.81
N ARG A 180 16.71 -12.06 15.05
CA ARG A 180 17.23 -13.29 14.40
C ARG A 180 16.70 -13.49 12.98
N ARG A 181 15.71 -12.70 12.55
CA ARG A 181 15.16 -12.73 11.18
C ARG A 181 15.31 -11.35 10.57
N LEU A 182 15.82 -11.29 9.35
CA LEU A 182 15.85 -10.04 8.61
C LEU A 182 14.42 -9.52 8.37
N PRO A 183 14.22 -8.20 8.38
CA PRO A 183 13.01 -7.59 7.87
C PRO A 183 12.67 -8.10 6.47
N SER A 184 11.43 -8.49 6.25
CA SER A 184 10.86 -9.04 5.02
C SER A 184 10.87 -8.05 3.84
N ASN A 185 11.05 -6.76 4.13
CA ASN A 185 11.28 -5.70 3.17
C ASN A 185 12.76 -5.57 2.73
N ASN A 186 13.64 -6.50 3.11
CA ASN A 186 15.09 -6.45 2.90
C ASN A 186 15.78 -5.21 3.52
N ASN A 187 15.17 -4.59 4.55
CA ASN A 187 15.79 -3.50 5.30
C ASN A 187 16.65 -4.02 6.47
N ALA A 188 17.26 -3.11 7.23
CA ALA A 188 18.05 -3.38 8.43
C ALA A 188 17.34 -2.91 9.72
N TYR A 189 17.72 -3.50 10.85
CA TYR A 189 17.32 -3.01 12.17
C TYR A 189 18.31 -1.96 12.70
N CYS A 190 17.82 -1.00 13.48
CA CYS A 190 18.66 0.03 14.06
C CYS A 190 19.68 -0.57 15.03
N GLY A 191 20.95 -0.24 14.84
CA GLY A 191 22.05 -0.74 15.68
C GLY A 191 22.60 -2.12 15.30
N SER A 192 22.12 -2.76 14.22
CA SER A 192 22.90 -3.83 13.58
C SER A 192 24.04 -3.18 12.80
N THR A 193 25.18 -2.96 13.45
CA THR A 193 26.45 -2.71 12.76
C THR A 193 26.67 -3.83 11.74
N ASN A 194 26.86 -3.48 10.47
CA ASN A 194 27.73 -4.28 9.61
C ASN A 194 29.17 -4.14 10.14
#